data_AF-A0A7K1J567-F1
#
_entry.id   AF-A0A7K1J567-F1
#
_cell.length_a   1.000
_cell.length_b   1.000
_cell.length_c   1.000
_cell.angle_alpha   90.00
_cell.angle_beta   90.00
_cell.angle_gamma   90.00
#
_symmetry.space_group_name_H-M   'P 1'
#
loop_
_entity.id
_entity.type
_entity.pdbx_description
1 polymer ?
#
loop_
_entity_poly.entity_id
_entity_poly.type
_entity_poly.pdbx_seq_one_letter_code
_entity_poly.pdbx_strand_id
1 'polypeptide(L)'
;MKKDEDSGGMWCLVMFDLPVGTKSERHEATVFRNLLLDMGYMMVQFSVYARYTPTQSGNRSTINMIKKHLPSGGKVRVLHISDHQWAQSLRYVNNVPQHNTEAPDVFTLFDYLLPKIVGILTFL
;
A
#
# COMPACT_ATOMS: atom_id res chain seq x y z
N MET A 1 -6.91 -21.87 16.60
CA MET A 1 -6.88 -20.67 15.74
C MET A 1 -8.03 -20.83 14.77
N LYS A 2 -9.16 -20.14 15.01
CA LYS A 2 -10.34 -20.29 14.15
C LYS A 2 -9.94 -19.83 12.75
N LYS A 3 -10.21 -20.67 11.76
CA LYS A 3 -10.07 -20.33 10.34
C LYS A 3 -11.14 -19.28 10.08
N ASP A 4 -10.73 -18.07 9.75
CA ASP A 4 -11.65 -17.01 9.34
C ASP A 4 -12.22 -17.41 7.97
N GLU A 5 -13.31 -18.19 8.00
CA GLU A 5 -14.10 -18.67 6.85
C GLU A 5 -14.85 -17.54 6.13
N ASP A 6 -14.52 -16.29 6.45
CA ASP A 6 -15.06 -15.09 5.81
C ASP A 6 -13.89 -14.23 5.31
N SER A 7 -13.03 -14.83 4.49
CA SER A 7 -11.85 -14.17 3.91
C SER A 7 -12.24 -13.12 2.85
N GLY A 8 -13.07 -12.14 3.24
CA GLY A 8 -13.07 -10.82 2.61
C GLY A 8 -11.66 -10.26 2.63
N GLY A 9 -11.28 -9.47 1.63
CA GLY A 9 -9.88 -9.11 1.39
C GLY A 9 -9.14 -8.47 2.57
N MET A 10 -7.85 -8.27 2.40
CA MET A 10 -6.96 -7.72 3.42
C MET A 10 -6.28 -6.46 2.91
N TRP A 11 -6.15 -5.45 3.77
CA TRP A 11 -5.35 -4.26 3.52
C TRP A 11 -3.97 -4.42 4.15
N CYS A 12 -2.92 -4.11 3.38
CA CYS A 12 -1.56 -4.00 3.86
C CYS A 12 -1.20 -2.52 3.99
N LEU A 13 -1.01 -2.04 5.22
CA LEU A 13 -0.56 -0.69 5.51
C LEU A 13 0.96 -0.69 5.70
N VAL A 14 1.61 0.31 5.12
CA VAL A 14 3.03 0.62 5.28
C VAL A 14 3.14 2.05 5.79
N MET A 15 3.64 2.18 7.02
CA MET A 15 3.91 3.45 7.68
C MET A 15 5.42 3.61 7.80
N PHE A 16 5.96 4.77 7.48
CA PHE A 16 7.40 5.00 7.55
C PHE A 16 7.78 6.37 8.11
N ASP A 17 9.02 6.45 8.58
CA ASP A 17 9.70 7.67 8.99
C ASP A 17 11.11 7.59 8.40
N LEU A 18 11.43 8.47 7.45
CA LEU A 18 12.68 8.44 6.69
C LEU A 18 13.46 9.73 6.90
N PRO A 19 14.79 9.69 7.02
CA PRO A 19 15.63 10.88 7.02
C PRO A 19 15.40 11.70 5.74
N VAL A 20 15.40 13.04 5.88
CA VAL A 20 15.18 13.99 4.76
C VAL A 20 16.00 15.30 4.91
N GLY A 21 16.96 15.33 5.82
CA GLY A 21 17.78 16.52 6.11
C GLY A 21 18.72 16.87 4.96
N THR A 22 19.33 15.87 4.34
CA THR A 22 20.25 16.07 3.20
C THR A 22 19.58 15.86 1.85
N LYS A 23 20.22 16.35 0.77
CA LYS A 23 19.74 16.12 -0.61
C LYS A 23 19.71 14.62 -0.95
N SER A 24 20.70 13.86 -0.48
CA SER A 24 20.77 12.41 -0.68
C SER A 24 19.62 11.70 0.03
N GLU A 25 19.39 12.03 1.30
CA GLU A 25 18.29 11.47 2.09
C GLU A 25 16.92 11.73 1.46
N ARG A 26 16.67 12.96 0.98
CA ARG A 26 15.43 13.28 0.25
C ARG A 26 15.27 12.47 -1.04
N HIS A 27 16.36 12.21 -1.74
CA HIS A 27 16.34 11.38 -2.94
C HIS A 27 15.99 9.93 -2.59
N GLU A 28 16.64 9.34 -1.59
CA GLU A 28 16.35 7.98 -1.12
C GLU A 28 14.91 7.83 -0.60
N ALA A 29 14.40 8.82 0.14
CA ALA A 29 13.01 8.83 0.57
C ALA A 29 12.02 8.87 -0.60
N THR A 30 12.35 9.63 -1.65
CA THR A 30 11.56 9.67 -2.89
C THR A 30 11.59 8.33 -3.62
N VAL A 31 12.75 7.68 -3.70
CA VAL A 31 12.91 6.35 -4.31
C VAL A 31 12.08 5.31 -3.54
N PHE A 32 12.15 5.30 -2.20
CA PHE A 32 11.36 4.38 -1.39
C PHE A 32 9.85 4.60 -1.57
N ARG A 33 9.41 5.86 -1.62
CA ARG A 33 8.01 6.19 -1.92
C ARG A 33 7.59 5.65 -3.28
N ASN A 34 8.38 5.89 -4.33
CA ASN A 34 8.04 5.46 -5.69
C ASN A 34 7.99 3.93 -5.80
N LEU A 35 8.87 3.22 -5.10
CA LEU A 35 8.80 1.75 -5.00
C LEU A 35 7.43 1.28 -4.47
N LEU A 36 6.90 1.92 -3.43
CA LEU A 36 5.57 1.56 -2.90
C LEU A 36 4.48 1.79 -3.95
N LEU A 37 4.52 2.89 -4.68
CA LEU A 37 3.58 3.17 -5.77
C LEU A 37 3.68 2.13 -6.90
N ASP A 38 4.90 1.76 -7.29
CA ASP A 38 5.15 0.75 -8.33
C ASP A 38 4.58 -0.63 -7.94
N MET A 39 4.65 -0.95 -6.64
CA MET A 39 4.05 -2.15 -6.03
C MET A 39 2.51 -2.05 -5.86
N GLY A 40 1.89 -0.95 -6.28
CA GLY A 40 0.44 -0.75 -6.24
C GLY A 40 -0.11 -0.27 -4.91
N TYR A 41 0.73 0.31 -4.05
CA TYR A 41 0.23 1.00 -2.86
C TYR A 41 -0.30 2.38 -3.22
N MET A 42 -1.39 2.77 -2.58
CA MET A 42 -1.94 4.12 -2.62
C MET A 42 -1.55 4.89 -1.35
N MET A 43 -1.30 6.20 -1.51
CA MET A 43 -1.02 7.08 -0.40
C MET A 43 -2.33 7.45 0.30
N VAL A 44 -2.46 7.13 1.59
CA VAL A 44 -3.67 7.44 2.38
C VAL A 44 -3.44 8.62 3.33
N GLN A 45 -2.21 8.84 3.77
CA GLN A 45 -1.76 10.02 4.51
C GLN A 45 -0.27 10.25 4.24
N PHE A 46 0.30 11.37 4.66
CA PHE A 46 1.76 11.55 4.66
C PHE A 46 2.46 10.39 5.37
N SER A 47 3.38 9.76 4.65
CA SER A 47 4.15 8.58 5.08
C SER A 47 3.32 7.35 5.48
N VAL A 48 2.05 7.27 5.03
CA VAL A 48 1.18 6.10 5.23
C VAL A 48 0.60 5.67 3.88
N TYR A 49 0.84 4.41 3.53
CA TYR A 49 0.47 3.81 2.26
C TYR A 49 -0.31 2.53 2.51
N ALA A 50 -1.32 2.25 1.70
CA ALA A 50 -2.16 1.07 1.82
C ALA A 50 -2.27 0.33 0.49
N ARG A 51 -2.44 -0.99 0.53
CA ARG A 51 -2.72 -1.82 -0.65
C ARG A 51 -3.73 -2.90 -0.30
N TYR A 52 -4.82 -2.95 -1.05
CA TYR A 52 -5.78 -4.05 -0.96
C TYR A 52 -5.18 -5.32 -1.58
N THR A 53 -5.34 -6.45 -0.89
CA THR A 53 -4.93 -7.77 -1.36
C THR A 53 -6.09 -8.75 -1.15
N PRO A 54 -6.65 -9.33 -2.22
CA PRO A 54 -7.78 -10.27 -2.10
C PRO A 54 -7.39 -11.62 -1.47
N THR A 55 -6.09 -11.93 -1.37
CA THR A 55 -5.59 -13.15 -0.72
C THR A 55 -4.43 -12.86 0.23
N GLN A 56 -4.37 -13.57 1.37
CA GLN A 56 -3.31 -13.37 2.37
C GLN A 56 -1.90 -13.77 1.89
N SER A 57 -1.80 -14.55 0.80
CA SER A 57 -0.55 -15.11 0.27
C SER A 57 0.38 -14.08 -0.40
N GLY A 58 -0.13 -12.91 -0.81
CA GLY A 58 0.64 -11.88 -1.52
C GLY A 58 1.60 -11.03 -0.67
N ASN A 59 1.74 -11.30 0.64
CA ASN A 59 2.37 -10.37 1.57
C ASN A 59 3.86 -10.61 1.84
N ARG A 60 4.37 -11.84 1.72
CA ARG A 60 5.76 -12.15 2.16
C ARG A 60 6.83 -11.60 1.23
N SER A 61 6.65 -11.70 -0.09
CA SER A 61 7.54 -11.10 -1.09
C SER A 61 7.57 -9.58 -0.98
N THR A 62 6.40 -8.98 -0.80
CA THR A 62 6.19 -7.55 -0.63
C THR A 62 6.95 -6.99 0.57
N ILE A 63 6.83 -7.66 1.74
CA ILE A 63 7.56 -7.25 2.95
C ILE A 63 9.08 -7.34 2.75
N ASN A 64 9.57 -8.39 2.08
CA ASN A 64 10.99 -8.52 1.77
C ASN A 64 11.48 -7.39 0.88
N MET A 65 10.68 -6.96 -0.10
CA MET A 65 11.02 -5.86 -0.99
C MET A 65 11.07 -4.52 -0.24
N ILE A 66 10.11 -4.26 0.65
CA ILE A 66 10.10 -3.08 1.52
C ILE A 66 11.36 -3.06 2.39
N LYS A 67 11.68 -4.18 3.06
CA LYS A 67 12.85 -4.29 3.92
C LYS A 67 14.15 -4.06 3.16
N LYS A 68 14.28 -4.62 1.96
CA LYS A 68 15.50 -4.52 1.14
C LYS A 68 15.79 -3.08 0.68
N HIS A 69 14.77 -2.27 0.49
CA HIS A 69 14.91 -0.91 -0.03
C HIS A 69 14.72 0.18 1.04
N LEU A 70 14.56 -0.20 2.31
CA LEU A 70 14.48 0.76 3.40
C LEU A 70 15.79 1.58 3.50
N PRO A 71 15.75 2.91 3.34
CA PRO A 71 16.94 3.75 3.46
C PRO A 71 17.61 3.64 4.83
N SER A 72 18.91 3.93 4.88
CA SER A 72 19.66 3.94 6.14
C SER A 72 19.05 4.95 7.13
N GLY A 73 18.92 4.55 8.39
CA GLY A 73 18.27 5.37 9.44
C GLY A 73 16.74 5.47 9.32
N GLY A 74 16.14 4.91 8.27
CA GLY A 74 14.69 4.84 8.08
C GLY A 74 14.04 3.83 9.03
N LYS A 75 12.78 4.09 9.38
CA LYS A 75 11.92 3.22 10.17
C LYS A 75 10.69 2.88 9.35
N VAL A 76 10.27 1.62 9.38
CA VAL A 76 9.05 1.17 8.70
C VAL A 76 8.26 0.23 9.59
N ARG A 77 6.94 0.36 9.56
CA ARG A 77 5.98 -0.52 10.21
C ARG A 77 4.98 -1.01 9.17
N VAL A 78 4.76 -2.32 9.15
CA VAL A 78 3.78 -2.96 8.26
C VAL A 78 2.66 -3.55 9.12
N LEU A 79 1.41 -3.24 8.78
CA LEU A 79 0.22 -3.72 9.48
C LEU A 79 -0.75 -4.33 8.47
N HIS A 80 -1.36 -5.46 8.83
CA HIS A 80 -2.45 -6.03 8.05
C HIS A 80 -3.77 -5.77 8.77
N ILE A 81 -4.76 -5.29 8.03
CA ILE A 81 -6.10 -4.95 8.51
C ILE A 81 -7.10 -5.68 7.61
N SER A 82 -8.16 -6.27 8.15
CA SER A 82 -9.19 -6.88 7.29
C SER A 82 -9.98 -5.80 6.54
N ASP A 83 -10.58 -6.14 5.40
CA ASP A 83 -11.42 -5.22 4.64
C ASP A 83 -12.56 -4.64 5.49
N HIS A 84 -13.19 -5.48 6.31
CA HIS A 84 -14.22 -5.03 7.25
C HIS A 84 -13.68 -4.02 8.27
N GLN A 85 -12.51 -4.27 8.86
CA GLN A 85 -11.88 -3.32 9.80
C GLN A 85 -11.48 -2.00 9.11
N TRP A 86 -11.02 -2.07 7.86
CA TRP A 86 -10.72 -0.89 7.04
C TRP A 86 -11.98 -0.07 6.75
N ALA A 87 -13.06 -0.72 6.34
CA ALA A 87 -14.34 -0.07 6.05
C ALA A 87 -14.92 0.64 7.28
N GLN A 88 -14.75 0.07 8.47
CA GLN A 88 -15.16 0.66 9.75
C GLN A 88 -14.21 1.76 10.27
N SER A 89 -13.08 2.01 9.61
CA SER A 89 -12.14 3.03 10.05
C SER A 89 -12.74 4.43 9.95
N LEU A 90 -12.42 5.30 10.92
CA LEU A 90 -12.90 6.67 10.93
C LEU A 90 -11.92 7.57 10.17
N ARG A 91 -12.43 8.30 9.18
CA ARG A 91 -11.67 9.29 8.42
C ARG A 91 -12.30 10.66 8.55
N TYR A 92 -11.48 11.68 8.79
CA TYR A 92 -11.91 13.07 8.89
C TYR A 92 -11.05 13.96 7.99
N VAL A 93 -11.68 14.96 7.36
CA VAL A 93 -11.01 16.05 6.65
C VAL A 93 -11.62 17.35 7.15
N ASN A 94 -10.80 18.27 7.69
CA ASN A 94 -11.27 19.53 8.27
C ASN A 94 -12.40 19.34 9.32
N ASN A 95 -12.25 18.34 10.20
CA ASN A 95 -13.25 17.96 11.21
C ASN A 95 -14.60 17.46 10.64
N VAL A 96 -14.65 17.13 9.34
CA VAL A 96 -15.83 16.56 8.69
C VAL A 96 -15.62 15.06 8.47
N PRO A 97 -16.51 14.18 8.98
CA PRO A 97 -16.45 12.75 8.69
C PRO A 97 -16.50 12.50 7.18
N GLN A 98 -15.63 11.61 6.70
CA GLN A 98 -15.61 11.17 5.31
C GLN A 98 -16.22 9.78 5.22
N HIS A 99 -17.02 9.53 4.19
CA HIS A 99 -17.47 8.18 3.88
C HIS A 99 -16.34 7.43 3.17
N ASN A 100 -16.01 6.22 3.63
CA ASN A 100 -14.98 5.38 3.02
C ASN A 100 -15.52 4.81 1.70
N THR A 101 -15.12 5.39 0.57
CA THR A 101 -15.39 4.85 -0.78
C THR A 101 -14.13 4.25 -1.42
N GLU A 102 -13.09 3.97 -0.62
CA GLU A 102 -11.75 3.65 -1.11
C GLU A 102 -11.53 2.17 -1.46
N ALA A 103 -12.49 1.28 -1.17
CA ALA A 103 -12.43 -0.06 -1.72
C ALA A 103 -12.48 0.07 -3.25
N PRO A 104 -11.43 -0.35 -3.98
CA PRO A 104 -11.45 -0.24 -5.42
C PRO A 104 -12.62 -1.08 -5.93
N ASP A 105 -13.56 -0.45 -6.63
CA ASP A 105 -14.55 -1.19 -7.41
C ASP A 105 -13.79 -2.22 -8.25
N VAL A 106 -14.25 -3.46 -8.30
CA VAL A 106 -13.57 -4.56 -9.00
C VAL A 106 -13.16 -4.15 -10.42
N PHE A 107 -13.95 -3.28 -11.07
CA PHE A 107 -13.64 -2.65 -12.35
C PHE A 107 -12.38 -1.75 -12.34
N THR A 108 -12.17 -0.93 -11.32
CA THR A 108 -10.97 -0.09 -11.20
C THR A 108 -9.70 -0.91 -11.00
N LEU A 109 -9.77 -2.07 -10.36
CA LEU A 109 -8.62 -2.97 -10.23
C LEU A 109 -8.14 -3.48 -11.59
N PHE A 110 -9.05 -3.73 -12.53
CA PHE A 110 -8.70 -4.07 -13.92
C PHE A 110 -8.06 -2.89 -14.65
N ASP A 111 -8.56 -1.67 -14.46
CA ASP A 111 -8.02 -0.46 -15.10
C ASP A 111 -6.61 -0.10 -14.61
N TYR A 112 -6.25 -0.41 -13.36
CA TYR A 112 -4.89 -0.24 -12.84
C TYR A 112 -3.91 -1.35 -13.30
N LEU A 113 -4.41 -2.53 -13.67
CA LEU A 113 -3.60 -3.68 -14.08
C LEU A 113 -3.43 -3.80 -15.61
N LEU A 114 -4.41 -3.36 -16.40
CA LEU A 114 -4.40 -3.37 -17.86
C LEU A 114 -3.19 -2.63 -18.47
N PRO A 115 -2.80 -1.42 -18.02
CA PRO A 115 -1.62 -0.73 -18.55
C PRO A 115 -0.32 -1.51 -18.33
N LYS A 116 -0.24 -2.30 -17.24
CA LYS A 116 0.94 -3.13 -16.92
C LYS A 116 0.97 -4.46 -17.68
N ILE A 117 -0.20 -5.02 -18.03
CA ILE A 117 -0.31 -6.26 -18.84
C ILE A 117 -0.10 -5.95 -20.32
N VAL A 118 -0.67 -4.86 -20.83
CA VAL A 118 -0.50 -4.44 -22.23
C VAL A 118 0.96 -4.08 -22.51
N GLY A 119 1.68 -3.48 -21.56
CA GLY A 119 3.12 -3.20 -21.68
C GLY A 119 4.02 -4.45 -21.81
N ILE A 120 3.57 -5.63 -21.38
CA ILE A 120 4.30 -6.90 -21.54
C ILE A 120 4.06 -7.51 -22.92
N LEU A 121 2.90 -7.25 -23.53
CA LEU A 121 2.55 -7.75 -24.87
C LEU A 121 3.10 -6.90 -26.02
N THR A 122 3.63 -5.69 -25.75
CA THR A 122 4.32 -4.88 -26.76
C THR A 122 5.82 -5.23 -26.91
N PHE A 123 6.32 -6.22 -26.17
CA PHE A 123 7.71 -6.70 -26.21
C PHE A 123 7.84 -8.21 -26.52
N LEU A 124 6.77 -8.84 -27.03
CA LEU A 124 6.78 -10.18 -27.65
C LEU A 124 6.30 -10.05 -29.10
#